data_AF-A0A1X1RL44-F1
#
_entry.id   AF-A0A1X1RL44-F1
#
_cell.length_a   1.000
_cell.length_b   1.000
_cell.length_c   1.000
_cell.angle_alpha   90.00
_cell.angle_beta   90.00
_cell.angle_gamma   90.00
#
_symmetry.space_group_name_H-M   'P 1'
#
loop_
_entity.id
_entity.type
_entity.pdbx_description
1 polymer ?
#
loop_
_entity_poly.entity_id
_entity_poly.type
_entity_poly.pdbx_seq_one_letter_code
_entity_poly.pdbx_strand_id
1 'polypeptide(L)'
;MVDTPARSVVEPELPRSLGEYISVWCADLLKGLTPAQRESIVAAAAFSYEGGPWPRRLRIQRLAEEAAGLITADSVLGELTAMYGHGVEGMLAAIDDPEFPSSREDLIAQLSRHPGTDELIPKVTTAHHDGVLSDMEFQQICRAALAAPLLPEPIPAPPEFPDLPQDYPESFEEFRQRDPPYGADPG
;
A
#
# COMPACT_ATOMS: atom_id res chain seq x y z
N MET A 1 38.59 21.19 33.93
CA MET A 1 37.94 20.91 32.64
C MET A 1 37.09 19.68 32.85
N VAL A 2 35.77 19.82 32.77
CA VAL A 2 34.85 18.69 32.93
C VAL A 2 34.77 17.98 31.60
N ASP A 3 35.30 16.77 31.56
CA ASP A 3 35.18 15.84 30.45
C ASP A 3 33.68 15.51 30.30
N THR A 4 33.08 15.96 29.20
CA THR A 4 31.68 15.65 28.91
C THR A 4 31.68 14.28 28.26
N PRO A 5 31.10 13.23 28.87
CA PRO A 5 31.06 11.93 28.23
C PRO A 5 30.27 12.06 26.93
N ALA A 6 30.88 11.66 25.82
CA ALA A 6 30.20 11.48 24.56
C ALA A 6 28.97 10.61 24.81
N ARG A 7 27.78 11.19 24.65
CA ARG A 7 26.55 10.40 24.59
C ARG A 7 26.72 9.43 23.42
N SER A 8 26.98 8.17 23.74
CA SER A 8 26.84 7.08 22.79
C SER A 8 25.39 7.17 22.30
N VAL A 9 25.21 7.62 21.07
CA VAL A 9 23.94 7.50 20.37
C VAL A 9 23.77 6.00 20.20
N VAL A 10 22.99 5.39 21.08
CA VAL A 10 22.56 4.00 20.91
C VAL A 10 21.68 4.04 19.68
N GLU A 11 22.18 3.50 18.56
CA GLU A 11 21.32 3.22 17.42
C GLU A 11 20.19 2.32 17.92
N PRO A 12 18.91 2.67 17.68
CA PRO A 12 17.81 1.83 18.13
C PRO A 12 17.99 0.42 17.54
N GLU A 13 18.04 -0.59 18.40
CA GLU A 13 18.12 -1.98 17.95
C GLU A 13 16.91 -2.29 17.08
N LEU A 14 17.16 -2.79 15.86
CA LEU A 14 16.11 -3.19 14.93
C LEU A 14 15.18 -4.24 15.60
N PRO A 15 13.88 -4.23 15.25
CA PRO A 15 12.90 -5.12 15.87
C PRO A 15 13.19 -6.59 15.55
N ARG A 16 13.13 -7.47 16.55
CA ARG A 16 13.58 -8.87 16.43
C ARG A 16 12.53 -9.83 15.88
N SER A 17 11.29 -9.38 15.78
CA SER A 17 10.19 -10.14 15.20
C SER A 17 9.13 -9.23 14.58
N LEU A 18 8.35 -9.77 13.63
CA LEU A 18 7.24 -9.03 13.02
C LEU A 18 6.22 -8.57 14.08
N GLY A 19 5.99 -9.40 15.10
CA GLY A 19 5.12 -9.07 16.22
C GLY A 19 5.64 -7.89 17.05
N GLU A 20 6.96 -7.83 17.29
CA GLU A 20 7.61 -6.70 17.96
C GLU A 20 7.53 -5.42 17.12
N TYR A 21 7.83 -5.51 15.83
CA TYR A 21 7.71 -4.37 14.91
C TYR A 21 6.28 -3.80 14.92
N ILE A 22 5.26 -4.65 14.78
CA ILE A 22 3.87 -4.17 14.74
C ILE A 22 3.44 -3.65 16.12
N SER A 23 3.73 -4.37 17.19
CA SER A 23 3.19 -4.07 18.53
C SER A 23 3.94 -2.95 19.27
N VAL A 24 5.21 -2.71 18.92
CA VAL A 24 6.07 -1.72 19.58
C VAL A 24 6.38 -0.57 18.63
N TRP A 25 6.96 -0.85 17.46
CA TRP A 25 7.39 0.21 16.53
C TRP A 25 6.22 0.90 15.82
N CYS A 26 5.13 0.16 15.58
CA CYS A 26 3.90 0.70 15.00
C CYS A 26 2.81 0.95 16.04
N ALA A 27 3.16 0.99 17.34
CA ALA A 27 2.18 1.07 18.43
C ALA A 27 1.27 2.31 18.36
N ASP A 28 1.79 3.42 17.83
CA ASP A 28 1.05 4.67 17.64
C ASP A 28 -0.06 4.51 16.60
N LEU A 29 0.16 3.72 15.54
CA LEU A 29 -0.84 3.39 14.51
C LEU A 29 -1.96 2.51 15.07
N LEU A 30 -1.68 1.70 16.10
CA LEU A 30 -2.63 0.79 16.73
C LEU A 30 -3.45 1.43 17.86
N LYS A 31 -3.27 2.74 18.08
CA LYS A 31 -3.96 3.48 19.15
C LYS A 31 -5.46 3.52 18.86
N GLY A 32 -6.26 3.12 19.85
CA GLY A 32 -7.72 3.08 19.73
C GLY A 32 -8.27 1.73 19.21
N LEU A 33 -7.41 0.83 18.72
CA LEU A 33 -7.82 -0.52 18.35
C LEU A 33 -7.97 -1.43 19.57
N THR A 34 -8.96 -2.32 19.51
CA THR A 34 -9.16 -3.41 20.46
C THR A 34 -8.05 -4.47 20.34
N PRO A 35 -7.82 -5.30 21.38
CA PRO A 35 -6.86 -6.39 21.31
C PRO A 35 -7.10 -7.34 20.12
N ALA A 36 -8.36 -7.70 19.85
CA ALA A 36 -8.72 -8.58 18.74
C ALA A 36 -8.38 -7.97 17.35
N GLN A 37 -8.60 -6.67 17.17
CA GLN A 37 -8.20 -5.97 15.94
C GLN A 37 -6.67 -5.97 15.77
N ARG A 38 -5.92 -5.76 16.85
CA ARG A 38 -4.44 -5.79 16.80
C ARG A 38 -3.92 -7.17 16.43
N GLU A 39 -4.48 -8.22 17.01
CA GLU A 39 -4.14 -9.61 16.66
C GLU A 39 -4.46 -9.91 15.18
N SER A 40 -5.60 -9.44 14.68
CA SER A 40 -5.96 -9.58 13.27
C SER A 40 -4.98 -8.88 12.33
N ILE A 41 -4.44 -7.72 12.71
CA ILE A 41 -3.45 -6.99 11.90
C ILE A 41 -2.13 -7.78 11.85
N VAL A 42 -1.67 -8.30 12.98
CA VAL A 42 -0.45 -9.14 13.03
C VAL A 42 -0.63 -10.38 12.17
N ALA A 43 -1.79 -11.05 12.26
CA ALA A 43 -2.09 -12.22 11.44
C ALA A 43 -2.14 -11.89 9.93
N ALA A 44 -2.81 -10.80 9.55
CA ALA A 44 -2.89 -10.36 8.16
C ALA A 44 -1.52 -9.96 7.59
N ALA A 45 -0.69 -9.29 8.39
CA ALA A 45 0.68 -8.93 8.03
C ALA A 45 1.56 -10.18 7.88
N ALA A 46 1.45 -11.15 8.80
CA ALA A 46 2.19 -12.40 8.73
C ALA A 46 1.80 -13.23 7.49
N PHE A 47 0.49 -13.26 7.17
CA PHE A 47 0.00 -13.91 5.96
C PHE A 47 0.54 -13.25 4.70
N SER A 48 0.55 -11.92 4.63
CA SER A 48 1.02 -11.17 3.45
C SER A 48 2.54 -11.20 3.27
N TYR A 49 3.28 -11.45 4.36
CA TYR A 49 4.74 -11.42 4.39
C TYR A 49 5.37 -12.66 3.76
N GLU A 50 4.75 -13.85 3.92
CA GLU A 50 5.20 -15.15 3.41
C GLU A 50 6.69 -15.51 3.61
N GLY A 51 7.44 -14.77 4.46
CA GLY A 51 8.88 -14.94 4.62
C GLY A 51 9.78 -13.95 3.86
N GLY A 52 9.23 -12.95 3.17
CA GLY A 52 9.98 -11.92 2.41
C GLY A 52 10.61 -10.81 3.27
N PRO A 53 10.57 -9.53 2.84
CA PRO A 53 10.78 -8.37 3.69
C PRO A 53 9.51 -7.94 4.43
N TRP A 54 9.66 -7.37 5.61
CA TRP A 54 8.53 -6.91 6.42
C TRP A 54 7.73 -5.81 5.73
N PRO A 55 6.41 -5.77 5.97
CA PRO A 55 5.56 -4.74 5.40
C PRO A 55 6.04 -3.35 5.84
N ARG A 56 6.10 -2.43 4.88
CA ARG A 56 6.37 -1.02 5.14
C ARG A 56 5.35 -0.48 6.15
N ARG A 57 5.76 0.51 6.95
CA ARG A 57 4.92 1.17 7.94
C ARG A 57 3.58 1.64 7.38
N LEU A 58 3.57 2.20 6.16
CA LEU A 58 2.34 2.61 5.47
C LEU A 58 1.35 1.45 5.32
N ARG A 59 1.80 0.24 5.02
CA ARG A 59 0.93 -0.94 4.93
C ARG A 59 0.30 -1.27 6.27
N ILE A 60 1.05 -1.15 7.37
CA ILE A 60 0.53 -1.33 8.73
C ILE A 60 -0.50 -0.25 9.07
N GLN A 61 -0.26 1.00 8.66
CA GLN A 61 -1.23 2.09 8.82
C GLN A 61 -2.55 1.76 8.10
N ARG A 62 -2.50 1.32 6.83
CA ARG A 62 -3.72 0.96 6.08
C ARG A 62 -4.49 -0.19 6.73
N LEU A 63 -3.79 -1.22 7.23
CA LEU A 63 -4.44 -2.31 7.99
C LEU A 63 -5.10 -1.80 9.27
N ALA A 64 -4.46 -0.85 9.98
CA ALA A 64 -5.02 -0.26 11.19
C ALA A 64 -6.25 0.63 10.92
N GLU A 65 -6.21 1.43 9.86
CA GLU A 65 -7.32 2.29 9.42
C GLU A 65 -8.51 1.47 8.92
N GLU A 66 -8.27 0.39 8.19
CA GLU A 66 -9.30 -0.55 7.76
C GLU A 66 -9.93 -1.25 8.97
N ALA A 67 -9.12 -1.75 9.90
CA ALA A 67 -9.61 -2.39 11.12
C ALA A 67 -10.42 -1.42 12.00
N ALA A 68 -10.09 -0.13 11.99
CA ALA A 68 -10.83 0.94 12.66
C ALA A 68 -12.11 1.36 11.90
N GLY A 69 -12.33 0.88 10.67
CA GLY A 69 -13.45 1.27 9.82
C GLY A 69 -13.34 2.68 9.25
N LEU A 70 -12.13 3.25 9.21
CA LEU A 70 -11.87 4.58 8.65
C LEU A 70 -11.79 4.56 7.12
N ILE A 71 -11.31 3.44 6.57
CA ILE A 71 -11.18 3.19 5.13
C ILE A 71 -11.74 1.81 4.80
N THR A 72 -11.91 1.51 3.51
CA THR A 72 -12.33 0.18 3.03
C THR A 72 -11.18 -0.55 2.34
N ALA A 73 -11.27 -1.87 2.24
CA ALA A 73 -10.33 -2.67 1.44
C ALA A 73 -10.21 -2.18 -0.01
N ASP A 74 -11.32 -1.74 -0.61
CA ASP A 74 -11.34 -1.18 -1.96
C ASP A 74 -10.54 0.12 -2.06
N SER A 75 -10.59 0.98 -1.04
CA SER A 75 -9.75 2.19 -0.99
C SER A 75 -8.27 1.87 -0.92
N VAL A 76 -7.89 0.81 -0.17
CA VAL A 76 -6.51 0.33 -0.11
C VAL A 76 -6.06 -0.24 -1.46
N LEU A 77 -6.93 -1.00 -2.15
CA LEU A 77 -6.65 -1.48 -3.50
C LEU A 77 -6.47 -0.32 -4.49
N GLY A 78 -7.32 0.71 -4.41
CA GLY A 78 -7.18 1.93 -5.20
C GLY A 78 -5.83 2.62 -5.02
N GLU A 79 -5.33 2.72 -3.78
CA GLU A 79 -3.99 3.25 -3.50
C GLU A 79 -2.87 2.39 -4.09
N LEU A 80 -2.97 1.06 -3.94
CA LEU A 80 -1.99 0.14 -4.51
C LEU A 80 -1.96 0.23 -6.04
N THR A 81 -3.12 0.34 -6.69
CA THR A 81 -3.21 0.57 -8.14
C THR A 81 -2.60 1.92 -8.52
N ALA A 82 -2.82 2.97 -7.73
CA ALA A 82 -2.21 4.27 -7.99
C ALA A 82 -0.68 4.28 -7.80
N MET A 83 -0.16 3.55 -6.81
CA MET A 83 1.28 3.51 -6.50
C MET A 83 2.07 2.57 -7.42
N TYR A 84 1.49 1.41 -7.77
CA TYR A 84 2.20 0.31 -8.44
C TYR A 84 1.58 -0.13 -9.76
N GLY A 85 0.34 0.26 -10.02
CA GLY A 85 -0.33 0.00 -11.29
C GLY A 85 0.12 0.97 -12.38
N HIS A 86 -0.49 0.83 -13.55
CA HIS A 86 -0.36 1.86 -14.57
C HIS A 86 -1.04 3.12 -14.05
N GLY A 87 -0.35 4.26 -14.08
CA GLY A 87 -0.98 5.54 -13.73
C GLY A 87 -2.23 5.79 -14.57
N VAL A 88 -3.10 6.72 -14.13
CA VAL A 88 -4.39 7.03 -14.79
C VAL A 88 -4.25 7.17 -16.30
N GLU A 89 -3.19 7.86 -16.75
CA GLU A 89 -2.89 8.07 -18.16
C GLU A 89 -2.49 6.79 -18.91
N GLY A 90 -1.70 5.91 -18.27
CA GLY A 90 -1.33 4.63 -18.85
C GLY A 90 -2.54 3.71 -19.02
N MET A 91 -3.45 3.69 -18.04
CA MET A 91 -4.70 2.93 -18.16
C MET A 91 -5.60 3.50 -19.26
N LEU A 92 -5.76 4.82 -19.34
CA LEU A 92 -6.57 5.46 -20.39
C LEU A 92 -5.99 5.25 -21.79
N ALA A 93 -4.66 5.27 -21.94
CA ALA A 93 -4.00 5.00 -23.22
C ALA A 93 -4.14 3.54 -23.66
N ALA A 94 -4.25 2.61 -22.70
CA ALA A 94 -4.37 1.18 -22.95
C ALA A 94 -5.82 0.68 -23.11
N ILE A 95 -6.82 1.54 -22.91
CA ILE A 95 -8.24 1.15 -22.87
C ILE A 95 -8.71 0.40 -24.14
N ASP A 96 -8.18 0.78 -25.29
CA ASP A 96 -8.50 0.17 -26.59
C ASP A 96 -7.31 -0.60 -27.19
N ASP A 97 -6.25 -0.84 -26.40
CA ASP A 97 -5.10 -1.61 -26.85
C ASP A 97 -5.38 -3.12 -26.72
N PRO A 98 -5.54 -3.85 -27.83
CA PRO A 98 -5.82 -5.28 -27.80
C PRO A 98 -4.61 -6.13 -27.36
N GLU A 99 -3.41 -5.57 -27.35
CA GLU A 99 -2.19 -6.24 -26.88
C GLU A 99 -1.96 -6.03 -25.38
N PHE A 100 -2.74 -5.15 -24.74
CA PHE A 100 -2.64 -4.91 -23.31
C PHE A 100 -3.22 -6.07 -22.50
N PRO A 101 -2.56 -6.51 -21.42
CA PRO A 101 -2.95 -7.72 -20.69
C PRO A 101 -4.24 -7.58 -19.86
N SER A 102 -4.84 -6.39 -19.77
CA SER A 102 -6.10 -6.13 -19.06
C SER A 102 -7.20 -5.77 -20.05
N SER A 103 -8.42 -6.26 -19.80
CA SER A 103 -9.57 -5.89 -20.62
C SER A 103 -9.99 -4.44 -20.37
N ARG A 104 -10.75 -3.86 -21.31
CA ARG A 104 -11.40 -2.56 -21.11
C ARG A 104 -12.22 -2.52 -19.83
N GLU A 105 -13.02 -3.55 -19.56
CA GLU A 105 -13.83 -3.65 -18.34
C GLU A 105 -12.95 -3.62 -17.08
N ASP A 106 -11.83 -4.35 -17.09
CA ASP A 106 -10.88 -4.37 -15.97
C ASP A 106 -10.21 -3.01 -15.76
N LEU A 107 -9.84 -2.32 -16.85
CA LEU A 107 -9.25 -0.98 -16.79
C LEU A 107 -10.24 0.05 -16.25
N ILE A 108 -11.50 0.01 -16.67
CA ILE A 108 -12.56 0.85 -16.13
C ILE A 108 -12.80 0.55 -14.64
N ALA A 109 -12.81 -0.73 -14.25
CA ALA A 109 -12.93 -1.13 -12.86
C ALA A 109 -11.75 -0.64 -12.02
N GLN A 110 -10.52 -0.71 -12.54
CA GLN A 110 -9.33 -0.16 -11.88
C GLN A 110 -9.40 1.35 -11.74
N LEU A 111 -9.69 2.10 -12.81
CA LEU A 111 -9.90 3.55 -12.76
C LEU A 111 -10.99 3.96 -11.77
N SER A 112 -12.06 3.16 -11.64
CA SER A 112 -13.14 3.38 -10.68
C SER A 112 -12.72 3.22 -9.22
N ARG A 113 -11.59 2.54 -8.94
CA ARG A 113 -11.04 2.42 -7.58
C ARG A 113 -10.16 3.61 -7.19
N HIS A 114 -9.75 4.44 -8.15
CA HIS A 114 -8.95 5.61 -7.83
C HIS A 114 -9.78 6.63 -7.04
N PRO A 115 -9.21 7.23 -5.97
CA PRO A 115 -9.87 8.34 -5.29
C PRO A 115 -10.07 9.51 -6.25
N GLY A 116 -11.08 10.35 -5.99
CA GLY A 116 -11.33 11.58 -6.73
C GLY A 116 -10.23 12.62 -6.51
N THR A 117 -9.09 12.44 -7.15
CA THR A 117 -7.94 13.34 -7.08
C THR A 117 -7.97 14.38 -8.21
N ASP A 118 -7.20 15.45 -8.02
CA ASP A 118 -6.92 16.47 -9.05
C ASP A 118 -6.18 15.90 -10.27
N GLU A 119 -5.71 14.65 -10.20
CA GLU A 119 -5.18 13.92 -11.34
C GLU A 119 -6.27 13.14 -12.10
N LEU A 120 -7.08 12.35 -11.38
CA LEU A 120 -8.04 11.45 -12.00
C LEU A 120 -9.12 12.21 -12.77
N ILE A 121 -9.78 13.16 -12.12
CA ILE A 121 -10.97 13.82 -12.68
C ILE A 121 -10.65 14.55 -13.98
N PRO A 122 -9.60 15.40 -14.08
CA PRO A 122 -9.29 16.08 -15.34
C PRO A 122 -8.93 15.13 -16.48
N LYS A 123 -8.19 14.04 -16.19
CA LYS A 123 -7.79 13.06 -17.20
C LYS A 123 -8.98 12.25 -17.73
N VAL A 124 -9.87 11.81 -16.84
CA VAL A 124 -11.09 11.08 -17.20
C VAL A 124 -12.08 11.99 -17.95
N THR A 125 -12.20 13.27 -17.57
CA THR A 125 -12.98 14.25 -18.34
C THR A 125 -12.41 14.48 -19.73
N THR A 126 -11.09 14.58 -19.86
CA THR A 126 -10.44 14.75 -21.17
C THR A 126 -10.66 13.51 -22.06
N ALA A 127 -10.43 12.31 -21.53
CA ALA A 127 -10.66 11.06 -22.24
C ALA A 127 -12.13 10.87 -22.67
N HIS A 128 -13.08 11.36 -21.87
CA HIS A 128 -14.49 11.40 -22.25
C HIS A 128 -14.75 12.36 -23.42
N HIS A 129 -14.23 13.58 -23.36
CA HIS A 129 -14.34 14.55 -24.45
C HIS A 129 -13.70 14.05 -25.75
N ASP A 130 -12.60 13.31 -25.65
CA ASP A 130 -11.88 12.74 -26.79
C ASP A 130 -12.54 11.46 -27.34
N GLY A 131 -13.62 10.98 -26.71
CA GLY A 131 -14.39 9.82 -27.15
C GLY A 131 -13.75 8.47 -26.79
N VAL A 132 -12.68 8.46 -25.98
CA VAL A 132 -12.04 7.23 -25.46
C VAL A 132 -12.97 6.53 -24.48
N LEU A 133 -13.69 7.30 -23.65
CA LEU A 133 -14.68 6.79 -22.70
C LEU A 133 -16.10 7.07 -23.20
N SER A 134 -16.99 6.09 -23.02
CA SER A 134 -18.43 6.32 -23.15
C SER A 134 -18.98 7.13 -21.97
N ASP A 135 -20.16 7.74 -22.15
CA ASP A 135 -20.87 8.44 -21.08
C ASP A 135 -21.08 7.55 -19.84
N MET A 136 -21.37 6.27 -20.04
CA MET A 136 -21.64 5.33 -18.95
C MET A 136 -20.37 5.06 -18.14
N GLU A 137 -19.24 4.82 -18.81
CA GLU A 137 -17.95 4.57 -18.15
C GLU A 137 -17.43 5.81 -17.43
N PHE A 138 -17.56 6.99 -18.05
CA PHE A 138 -17.24 8.25 -17.42
C PHE A 138 -18.04 8.45 -16.11
N GLN A 139 -19.37 8.26 -16.18
CA GLN A 139 -20.23 8.38 -15.00
C GLN A 139 -19.92 7.34 -13.92
N GLN A 140 -19.57 6.11 -14.31
CA GLN A 140 -19.16 5.06 -13.40
C GLN A 140 -17.89 5.46 -12.64
N ILE A 141 -16.84 5.88 -13.35
CA ILE A 141 -15.57 6.27 -12.75
C ILE A 141 -15.77 7.47 -11.83
N CYS A 142 -16.44 8.54 -12.29
CA CYS A 142 -16.66 9.73 -11.46
C CYS A 142 -17.50 9.45 -10.21
N ARG A 143 -18.54 8.62 -10.32
CA ARG A 143 -19.36 8.27 -9.16
C ARG A 143 -18.58 7.46 -8.13
N ALA A 144 -17.78 6.50 -8.60
CA ALA A 144 -16.96 5.68 -7.72
C ALA A 144 -15.87 6.52 -7.05
N ALA A 145 -15.21 7.39 -7.79
CA ALA A 145 -14.19 8.31 -7.28
C ALA A 145 -14.72 9.29 -6.21
N LEU A 146 -15.96 9.77 -6.36
CA LEU A 146 -16.64 10.62 -5.36
C LEU A 146 -17.09 9.84 -4.11
N ALA A 147 -17.38 8.55 -4.28
CA ALA A 147 -17.78 7.67 -3.17
C ALA A 147 -16.57 7.11 -2.41
N ALA A 148 -15.39 7.08 -3.05
CA ALA A 148 -14.16 6.60 -2.44
C ALA A 148 -13.69 7.59 -1.35
N PRO A 149 -13.55 7.16 -0.09
CA PRO A 149 -12.98 8.02 0.94
C PRO A 149 -11.53 8.36 0.57
N LEU A 150 -11.16 9.64 0.73
CA LEU A 150 -9.75 10.03 0.67
C LEU A 150 -9.01 9.30 1.79
N LEU A 151 -7.92 8.64 1.43
CA LEU A 151 -7.11 7.95 2.42
C LEU A 151 -6.45 8.98 3.34
N PRO A 152 -6.40 8.71 4.65
CA PRO A 152 -5.65 9.55 5.56
C PRO A 152 -4.18 9.64 5.13
N GLU A 153 -3.57 10.81 5.35
CA GLU A 153 -2.16 11.03 5.08
C GLU A 153 -1.27 10.03 5.85
N PRO A 154 -0.14 9.60 5.28
CA PRO A 154 0.83 8.78 5.99
C PRO A 154 1.28 9.45 7.29
N ILE A 155 1.18 8.71 8.40
CA ILE A 155 1.66 9.15 9.71
C ILE A 155 3.16 8.90 9.76
N PRO A 156 4.00 9.94 9.95
CA PRO A 156 5.44 9.77 9.98
C PRO A 156 5.86 8.85 11.13
N ALA A 157 6.94 8.10 10.91
CA ALA A 157 7.54 7.27 11.93
C ALA A 157 8.00 8.13 13.14
N PRO A 158 7.72 7.70 14.38
CA PRO A 158 8.26 8.36 15.56
C PRO A 158 9.80 8.41 15.49
N PRO A 159 10.46 9.50 15.93
CA PRO A 159 11.92 9.61 15.88
C PRO A 159 12.67 8.46 16.57
N GLU A 160 12.06 7.87 17.60
CA GLU A 160 12.58 6.71 18.34
C GLU A 160 12.49 5.38 17.57
N PHE A 161 11.61 5.29 16.58
CA PHE A 161 11.34 4.09 15.77
C PHE A 161 11.30 4.49 14.29
N PRO A 162 12.45 4.79 13.67
CA PRO A 162 12.50 5.19 12.26
C PRO A 162 12.03 4.08 11.33
N ASP A 163 11.83 4.40 10.04
CA ASP A 163 11.49 3.39 9.05
C ASP A 163 12.57 2.30 8.95
N LEU A 164 12.12 1.06 8.78
CA LEU A 164 13.01 -0.08 8.56
C LEU A 164 13.70 0.02 7.19
N PRO A 165 14.90 -0.57 7.03
CA PRO A 165 15.47 -0.83 5.73
C PRO A 165 14.46 -1.56 4.82
N GLN A 166 14.49 -1.25 3.53
CA GLN A 166 13.52 -1.77 2.55
C GLN A 166 13.49 -3.31 2.47
N ASP A 167 14.61 -3.93 2.79
CA ASP A 167 14.92 -5.36 2.73
C ASP A 167 15.03 -6.00 4.11
N TYR A 168 14.51 -5.37 5.17
CA TYR A 168 14.51 -5.98 6.50
C TYR A 168 13.42 -7.06 6.62
N PRO A 169 13.66 -8.22 7.26
CA PRO A 169 14.92 -8.68 7.84
C PRO A 169 15.84 -9.35 6.81
N GLU A 170 15.31 -9.71 5.64
CA GLU A 170 16.02 -10.25 4.49
C GLU A 170 15.39 -9.73 3.19
N SER A 171 16.19 -9.65 2.13
CA SER A 171 15.73 -9.13 0.84
C SER A 171 14.78 -10.10 0.13
N PHE A 172 13.95 -9.56 -0.78
CA PHE A 172 13.10 -10.40 -1.66
C PHE A 172 13.92 -11.35 -2.54
N GLU A 173 15.16 -11.02 -2.86
CA GLU A 173 16.04 -11.89 -3.65
C GLU A 173 16.55 -13.07 -2.82
N GLU A 174 17.05 -12.81 -1.61
CA GLU A 174 17.46 -13.85 -0.66
C GLU A 174 16.29 -14.77 -0.30
N PHE A 175 15.10 -14.20 -0.09
CA PHE A 175 13.88 -14.97 0.12
C PHE A 175 13.60 -15.92 -1.05
N ARG A 176 13.58 -15.41 -2.30
CA ARG A 176 13.33 -16.24 -3.49
C ARG A 176 14.39 -17.32 -3.72
N GLN A 177 15.62 -17.09 -3.28
CA GLN A 177 16.68 -18.10 -3.33
C GLN A 177 16.46 -19.20 -2.28
N ARG A 178 15.98 -18.84 -1.08
CA ARG A 178 15.66 -19.80 0.00
C ARG A 178 14.40 -20.61 -0.30
N ASP A 179 13.37 -19.95 -0.79
CA ASP A 179 12.03 -20.52 -1.03
C ASP A 179 11.54 -20.13 -2.44
N PRO A 180 12.06 -20.80 -3.49
CA PRO A 180 11.71 -20.48 -4.87
C PRO A 180 10.22 -20.77 -5.13
N PRO A 181 9.54 -19.95 -5.95
CA PRO A 181 8.14 -20.16 -6.27
C PRO A 181 7.93 -21.56 -6.85
N TYR A 182 6.85 -22.22 -6.44
CA TYR A 182 6.54 -23.61 -6.79
C TYR A 182 6.61 -23.82 -8.32
N GLY A 183 7.52 -24.68 -8.78
CA GLY A 183 7.76 -24.96 -10.21
C GLY A 183 9.04 -24.35 -10.80
N ALA A 184 9.78 -23.53 -10.03
CA ALA A 184 11.14 -23.15 -10.37
C ALA A 184 12.12 -24.24 -9.86
N ASP A 185 12.21 -25.36 -10.57
CA ASP A 185 13.32 -26.30 -10.38
C ASP A 185 14.62 -25.62 -10.85
N PRO A 186 15.69 -25.61 -10.04
CA PRO A 186 17.01 -25.27 -10.55
C PRO A 186 17.51 -26.48 -11.36
N GLY A 187 17.37 -26.38 -12.68
CA GLY A 187 18.09 -27.24 -13.61
C GLY A 187 19.60 -27.12 -13.47
#